data_AF-A0A1A8GI23-F1
#
_entry.id   AF-A0A1A8GI23-F1
#
_cell.length_a   1.000
_cell.length_b   1.000
_cell.length_c   1.000
_cell.angle_alpha   90.00
_cell.angle_beta   90.00
_cell.angle_gamma   90.00
#
_symmetry.space_group_name_H-M   'P 1'
#
loop_
_entity.id
_entity.type
_entity.pdbx_description
1 polymer ?
#
loop_
_entity_poly.entity_id
_entity_poly.type
_entity_poly.pdbx_seq_one_letter_code
_entity_poly.pdbx_strand_id
1 'polypeptide(L)'
;RHRESTMAEDSHRSSAAEIPVTSNGELDQSPESVFQRDAHFTCPGPRSLSESRVTSSNYASTVEGIVESGPYKDSTADPKSGAVVLSDDLKNPAMEKLDLVRKWSINTYKCTRQILSEKLGRGSRTVDVELEAQIDLLRDNKRKYQNVIKLAQTLATQLSLIMQTQRQLGDAFADLSLKSPELHEEFGYNAETQKLLSKNGDTLLAAINFFISSVNTLVDKTIEDTMINIKQYEVARVEYDAYRTDLEELNLGPRDGNTMPKIEQSQQQFQIHREKYERMRNDVSVKLKFLEENKVKVLHNQLILFHNAIAAYYAGNQEQLEQTLKQFHIKLKMPGGESPSWLEEH
;
A
#
# COMPACT_ATOMS: atom_id res chain seq x y z
N ARG A 1 -69.39 45.69 2.03
CA ARG A 1 -68.51 45.25 3.14
C ARG A 1 -67.08 45.56 2.67
N HIS A 2 -66.50 46.74 2.93
CA HIS A 2 -65.77 47.12 4.17
C HIS A 2 -64.69 46.08 4.50
N ARG A 3 -63.38 46.36 4.62
CA ARG A 3 -62.48 47.54 4.70
C ARG A 3 -61.08 47.03 4.21
N GLU A 4 -60.22 47.76 3.49
CA GLU A 4 -59.21 48.73 3.98
C GLU A 4 -58.48 48.28 5.26
N SER A 5 -57.19 48.49 5.52
CA SER A 5 -56.00 49.05 4.85
C SER A 5 -54.87 48.95 5.92
N THR A 6 -53.67 49.47 5.60
CA THR A 6 -52.48 49.77 6.47
C THR A 6 -51.45 48.65 6.64
N MET A 7 -50.18 48.73 6.14
CA MET A 7 -49.08 49.73 6.22
C MET A 7 -48.30 49.73 7.56
N ALA A 8 -47.01 49.35 7.50
CA ALA A 8 -45.86 49.85 8.28
C ALA A 8 -44.61 49.02 7.86
N GLU A 9 -43.70 49.52 7.03
CA GLU A 9 -42.54 50.39 7.33
C GLU A 9 -41.48 49.79 8.28
N ASP A 10 -40.37 49.40 7.66
CA ASP A 10 -38.98 49.83 7.89
C ASP A 10 -38.29 49.82 9.28
N SER A 11 -37.05 49.32 9.21
CA SER A 11 -35.79 49.92 9.68
C SER A 11 -34.98 49.26 10.81
N HIS A 12 -33.75 48.91 10.40
CA HIS A 12 -32.44 49.12 11.05
C HIS A 12 -32.06 48.37 12.34
N ARG A 13 -31.01 47.53 12.24
CA ARG A 13 -29.65 47.91 12.71
C ARG A 13 -28.54 46.90 12.33
N SER A 14 -27.44 47.45 11.81
CA SER A 14 -25.99 47.17 12.00
C SER A 14 -25.57 46.10 13.03
N SER A 15 -24.38 45.51 13.03
CA SER A 15 -23.15 45.45 12.22
C SER A 15 -22.21 44.54 13.03
N ALA A 16 -21.51 43.57 12.43
CA ALA A 16 -20.27 43.02 13.00
C ALA A 16 -19.48 42.17 11.98
N ALA A 17 -18.43 42.79 11.44
CA ALA A 17 -17.12 42.25 11.05
C ALA A 17 -17.03 40.90 10.32
N GLU A 18 -16.91 40.95 8.98
CA GLU A 18 -16.21 39.94 8.18
C GLU A 18 -14.72 40.27 8.15
N ILE A 19 -13.87 39.28 8.47
CA ILE A 19 -12.39 39.38 8.37
C ILE A 19 -11.96 38.71 7.06
N PRO A 20 -11.35 39.44 6.10
CA PRO A 20 -10.77 38.82 4.91
C PRO A 20 -9.35 38.33 5.23
N VAL A 21 -9.10 37.03 5.11
CA VAL A 21 -7.73 36.48 5.11
C VAL A 21 -7.22 36.51 3.69
N THR A 22 -6.23 37.37 3.45
CA THR A 22 -5.57 37.56 2.17
C THR A 22 -4.78 36.33 1.76
N SER A 23 -5.06 35.86 0.55
CA SER A 23 -4.24 34.95 -0.24
C SER A 23 -2.91 35.61 -0.60
N ASN A 24 -1.79 34.99 -0.22
CA ASN A 24 -0.48 35.30 -0.79
C ASN A 24 -0.05 34.10 -1.65
N GLY A 25 -0.22 34.25 -2.95
CA GLY A 25 0.56 33.49 -3.92
C GLY A 25 1.88 34.21 -4.18
N GLU A 26 2.97 33.45 -4.26
CA GLU A 26 4.12 33.80 -5.07
C GLU A 26 4.61 32.54 -5.80
N LEU A 27 4.58 32.64 -7.12
CA LEU A 27 5.28 31.80 -8.08
C LEU A 27 6.76 32.14 -8.01
N ASP A 28 7.64 31.14 -7.95
CA ASP A 28 8.92 31.25 -8.63
C ASP A 28 9.29 29.91 -9.29
N GLN A 29 9.59 29.98 -10.59
CA GLN A 29 10.09 28.90 -11.42
C GLN A 29 11.54 29.22 -11.77
N SER A 30 12.48 28.37 -11.39
CA SER A 30 13.78 28.25 -12.09
C SER A 30 14.47 26.91 -11.76
N PRO A 31 15.25 26.30 -12.67
CA PRO A 31 15.39 24.86 -12.77
C PRO A 31 16.76 24.33 -12.32
N GLU A 32 16.83 23.67 -11.16
CA GLU A 32 17.98 22.84 -10.78
C GLU A 32 17.51 21.61 -9.99
N SER A 33 17.14 20.54 -10.69
CA SER A 33 16.96 19.22 -10.05
C SER A 33 17.22 18.05 -10.99
N VAL A 34 18.18 18.19 -11.91
CA VAL A 34 18.73 17.05 -12.67
C VAL A 34 19.99 16.62 -11.92
N PHE A 35 20.05 15.34 -11.53
CA PHE A 35 21.08 14.68 -10.73
C PHE A 35 20.89 14.69 -9.20
N GLN A 36 19.82 14.07 -8.71
CA GLN A 36 19.91 13.23 -7.51
C GLN A 36 18.67 12.34 -7.32
N ARG A 37 18.72 11.12 -7.85
CA ARG A 37 18.10 9.95 -7.23
C ARG A 37 18.68 8.65 -7.80
N ASP A 38 18.95 7.73 -6.87
CA ASP A 38 19.21 6.30 -7.04
C ASP A 38 20.65 5.86 -7.34
N ALA A 39 21.54 6.09 -6.37
CA ALA A 39 22.76 5.28 -6.20
C ALA A 39 22.59 4.32 -5.01
N HIS A 40 21.78 3.26 -5.17
CA HIS A 40 21.82 2.10 -4.30
C HIS A 40 21.63 0.81 -5.12
N PHE A 41 22.70 0.38 -5.79
CA PHE A 41 22.89 -1.01 -6.19
C PHE A 41 24.21 -1.50 -5.61
N THR A 42 24.16 -1.99 -4.38
CA THR A 42 25.29 -2.69 -3.76
C THR A 42 25.09 -4.19 -3.95
N CYS A 43 25.96 -4.82 -4.74
CA CYS A 43 26.08 -6.28 -4.83
C CYS A 43 26.41 -6.90 -3.47
N PRO A 44 25.88 -8.10 -3.12
CA PRO A 44 26.47 -8.93 -2.09
C PRO A 44 27.44 -9.94 -2.71
N GLY A 45 28.74 -9.76 -2.42
CA GLY A 45 29.75 -10.83 -2.54
C GLY A 45 29.76 -11.73 -1.29
N PRO A 46 30.35 -12.94 -1.35
CA PRO A 46 30.10 -13.98 -0.36
C PRO A 46 30.93 -13.75 0.91
N ARG A 47 30.27 -13.72 2.07
CA ARG A 47 30.96 -13.83 3.36
C ARG A 47 30.23 -14.82 4.28
N SER A 48 30.98 -15.89 4.58
CA SER A 48 31.10 -16.64 5.83
C SER A 48 29.81 -16.84 6.67
N LEU A 49 29.29 -18.06 6.62
CA LEU A 49 28.25 -18.54 7.52
C LEU A 49 28.86 -18.88 8.88
N SER A 50 28.52 -18.11 9.91
CA SER A 50 28.64 -18.52 11.31
C SER A 50 27.35 -19.21 11.75
N GLU A 51 27.54 -20.32 12.45
CA GLU A 51 26.54 -21.26 12.97
C GLU A 51 25.37 -20.61 13.71
N SER A 52 24.16 -21.11 13.46
CA SER A 52 23.07 -21.10 14.44
C SER A 52 22.09 -22.24 14.16
N ARG A 53 22.36 -23.33 14.88
CA ARG A 53 21.46 -24.32 15.49
C ARG A 53 19.96 -24.02 15.34
N VAL A 54 19.24 -24.88 14.60
CA VAL A 54 17.78 -25.05 14.74
C VAL A 54 17.46 -26.55 14.83
N THR A 55 16.59 -26.84 15.78
CA THR A 55 16.18 -28.13 16.33
C THR A 55 15.23 -28.93 15.43
N SER A 56 15.30 -30.24 15.63
CA SER A 56 14.61 -31.37 15.00
C SER A 56 13.10 -31.47 15.23
N SER A 57 12.37 -32.09 14.28
CA SER A 57 11.33 -33.13 14.49
C SER A 57 10.64 -33.44 13.14
N ASN A 58 10.99 -34.55 12.46
CA ASN A 58 10.33 -35.87 12.43
C ASN A 58 9.50 -36.09 11.14
N TYR A 59 9.82 -37.14 10.37
CA TYR A 59 8.98 -38.35 10.22
C TYR A 59 9.68 -39.44 9.36
N ALA A 60 9.71 -40.66 9.93
CA ALA A 60 9.74 -42.03 9.39
C ALA A 60 10.56 -42.34 8.11
N SER A 61 11.65 -43.12 8.19
CA SER A 61 11.78 -44.57 8.45
C SER A 61 11.65 -45.43 7.18
N THR A 62 12.74 -46.06 6.74
CA THR A 62 12.81 -47.52 6.53
C THR A 62 14.24 -48.02 6.22
N VAL A 63 14.57 -49.14 6.88
CA VAL A 63 15.47 -50.26 6.54
C VAL A 63 17.01 -50.12 6.63
N GLU A 64 17.54 -50.76 7.68
CA GLU A 64 18.58 -51.82 7.74
C GLU A 64 19.73 -51.80 6.71
N GLY A 65 21.01 -52.06 7.02
CA GLY A 65 21.66 -52.55 8.23
C GLY A 65 23.18 -52.68 8.00
N ILE A 66 23.92 -52.50 9.10
CA ILE A 66 25.26 -52.98 9.50
C ILE A 66 26.22 -53.51 8.40
N VAL A 67 27.39 -52.86 8.29
CA VAL A 67 28.61 -53.46 7.71
C VAL A 67 29.76 -53.27 8.71
N GLU A 68 30.23 -54.39 9.25
CA GLU A 68 31.45 -54.52 10.04
C GLU A 68 32.62 -54.92 9.11
N SER A 69 33.77 -54.32 9.33
CA SER A 69 35.00 -54.45 8.55
C SER A 69 35.89 -55.60 9.04
N GLY A 70 36.43 -56.38 8.10
CA GLY A 70 37.54 -57.34 8.33
C GLY A 70 38.39 -57.56 7.06
N PRO A 71 39.73 -57.73 7.15
CA PRO A 71 40.63 -57.72 5.99
C PRO A 71 41.15 -59.12 5.59
N TYR A 72 41.46 -59.39 4.30
CA TYR A 72 42.59 -60.25 3.89
C TYR A 72 42.91 -60.24 2.37
N LYS A 73 44.09 -60.77 2.05
CA LYS A 73 45.02 -60.62 0.90
C LYS A 73 44.74 -61.39 -0.42
N ASP A 74 45.46 -60.91 -1.46
CA ASP A 74 46.17 -61.58 -2.58
C ASP A 74 45.43 -62.41 -3.65
N SER A 75 45.54 -62.00 -4.94
CA SER A 75 46.39 -62.66 -5.97
C SER A 75 46.08 -62.24 -7.43
N THR A 76 47.12 -61.75 -8.12
CA THR A 76 47.59 -61.98 -9.51
C THR A 76 46.67 -61.95 -10.77
N ALA A 77 47.15 -61.16 -11.76
CA ALA A 77 47.33 -61.43 -13.21
C ALA A 77 46.30 -60.95 -14.28
N ASP A 78 46.75 -59.89 -14.99
CA ASP A 78 46.79 -59.64 -16.45
C ASP A 78 45.58 -59.22 -17.33
N PRO A 79 45.84 -58.44 -18.41
CA PRO A 79 44.96 -57.40 -18.91
C PRO A 79 44.31 -57.72 -20.27
N LYS A 80 43.08 -57.28 -20.50
CA LYS A 80 42.49 -57.21 -21.86
C LYS A 80 41.65 -55.96 -22.05
N SER A 81 42.24 -55.01 -22.79
CA SER A 81 41.63 -54.18 -23.83
C SER A 81 40.13 -53.86 -23.67
N GLY A 82 39.83 -52.76 -22.97
CA GLY A 82 38.52 -52.11 -23.02
C GLY A 82 38.52 -50.99 -24.05
N ALA A 83 37.67 -51.10 -25.07
CA ALA A 83 37.33 -50.02 -25.97
C ALA A 83 36.84 -48.81 -25.15
N VAL A 84 37.49 -47.65 -25.34
CA VAL A 84 37.03 -46.38 -24.81
C VAL A 84 35.76 -46.00 -25.58
N VAL A 85 34.61 -46.36 -25.03
CA VAL A 85 33.34 -45.74 -25.38
C VAL A 85 33.41 -44.33 -24.80
N LEU A 86 33.73 -43.35 -25.66
CA LEU A 86 33.49 -41.95 -25.36
C LEU A 86 31.97 -41.78 -25.25
N SER A 87 31.46 -41.81 -24.03
CA SER A 87 30.09 -41.37 -23.77
C SER A 87 30.04 -39.86 -23.98
N ASP A 88 29.37 -39.48 -25.06
CA ASP A 88 28.87 -38.12 -25.29
C ASP A 88 28.02 -37.63 -24.10
N ASP A 89 28.13 -36.32 -23.87
CA ASP A 89 27.24 -35.48 -23.08
C ASP A 89 27.19 -35.67 -21.55
N LEU A 90 28.33 -35.46 -20.89
CA LEU A 90 28.32 -34.87 -19.55
C LEU A 90 28.32 -33.34 -19.69
N LYS A 91 27.14 -32.72 -19.89
CA LYS A 91 26.99 -31.26 -19.80
C LYS A 91 27.46 -30.81 -18.42
N ASN A 92 28.64 -30.21 -18.38
CA ASN A 92 29.25 -29.72 -17.16
C ASN A 92 28.35 -28.61 -16.57
N PRO A 93 27.84 -28.74 -15.33
CA PRO A 93 26.99 -27.74 -14.69
C PRO A 93 27.63 -26.33 -14.65
N ALA A 94 28.97 -26.25 -14.64
CA ALA A 94 29.68 -24.97 -14.71
C ALA A 94 29.54 -24.29 -16.09
N MET A 95 29.50 -25.06 -17.17
CA MET A 95 29.30 -24.55 -18.54
C MET A 95 27.89 -24.03 -18.74
N GLU A 96 26.87 -24.72 -18.21
CA GLU A 96 25.48 -24.25 -18.28
C GLU A 96 25.29 -22.93 -17.53
N LYS A 97 25.92 -22.79 -16.36
CA LYS A 97 25.93 -21.53 -15.60
C LYS A 97 26.62 -20.41 -16.37
N LEU A 98 27.76 -20.68 -16.99
CA LEU A 98 28.47 -19.70 -17.81
C LEU A 98 27.61 -19.26 -19.00
N ASP A 99 26.97 -20.20 -19.70
CA ASP A 99 26.09 -19.91 -20.82
C ASP A 99 24.86 -19.10 -20.39
N LEU A 100 24.30 -19.38 -19.21
CA LEU A 100 23.22 -18.59 -18.62
C LEU A 100 23.66 -17.15 -18.36
N VAL A 101 24.84 -16.95 -17.78
CA VAL A 101 25.42 -15.62 -17.55
C VAL A 101 25.66 -14.89 -18.87
N ARG A 102 26.16 -15.59 -19.91
CA ARG A 102 26.36 -15.01 -21.24
C ARG A 102 25.03 -14.58 -21.87
N LYS A 103 24.00 -15.42 -21.84
CA LYS A 103 22.67 -15.08 -22.37
C LYS A 103 22.07 -13.89 -21.61
N TRP A 104 22.19 -13.89 -20.28
CA TRP A 104 21.71 -12.80 -19.44
C TRP A 104 22.43 -11.48 -19.74
N SER A 105 23.76 -11.48 -19.89
CA SER A 105 24.52 -10.25 -20.16
C SER A 105 24.18 -9.66 -21.53
N ILE A 106 24.05 -10.51 -22.56
CA ILE A 106 23.60 -10.10 -23.90
C ILE A 106 22.20 -9.50 -23.83
N ASN A 107 21.25 -10.19 -23.18
CA ASN A 107 19.87 -9.71 -23.05
C ASN A 107 19.82 -8.35 -22.33
N THR A 108 20.56 -8.23 -21.24
CA THR A 108 20.66 -7.00 -20.44
C THR A 108 21.21 -5.84 -21.27
N TYR A 109 22.27 -6.09 -22.06
CA TYR A 109 22.82 -5.08 -22.95
C TYR A 109 21.79 -4.63 -24.01
N LYS A 110 21.12 -5.57 -24.68
CA LYS A 110 20.08 -5.27 -25.68
C LYS A 110 18.94 -4.43 -25.09
N CYS A 111 18.42 -4.83 -23.94
CA CYS A 111 17.36 -4.10 -23.25
C CYS A 111 17.81 -2.70 -22.82
N THR A 112 19.03 -2.58 -22.30
CA THR A 112 19.59 -1.27 -21.90
C THR A 112 19.71 -0.35 -23.11
N ARG A 113 20.23 -0.86 -24.22
CA ARG A 113 20.32 -0.11 -25.49
C ARG A 113 18.93 0.31 -25.98
N GLN A 114 17.94 -0.58 -25.93
CA GLN A 114 16.56 -0.28 -26.32
C GLN A 114 15.96 0.84 -25.45
N ILE A 115 16.07 0.75 -24.12
CA ILE A 115 15.57 1.77 -23.19
C ILE A 115 16.21 3.14 -23.46
N LEU A 116 17.54 3.17 -23.67
CA LEU A 116 18.24 4.42 -23.99
C LEU A 116 17.81 4.98 -25.34
N SER A 117 17.63 4.12 -26.34
CA SER A 117 17.15 4.53 -27.67
C SER A 117 15.75 5.14 -27.62
N GLU A 118 14.82 4.52 -26.88
CA GLU A 118 13.47 5.04 -26.64
C GLU A 118 13.51 6.41 -25.95
N LYS A 119 14.30 6.55 -24.87
CA LYS A 119 14.42 7.81 -24.13
C LYS A 119 15.02 8.96 -24.96
N LEU A 120 15.87 8.64 -25.93
CA LEU A 120 16.48 9.61 -26.84
C LEU A 120 15.64 9.88 -28.09
N GLY A 121 14.44 9.28 -28.20
CA GLY A 121 13.56 9.42 -29.37
C GLY A 121 14.10 8.76 -30.64
N ARG A 122 15.09 7.86 -30.51
CA ARG A 122 15.72 7.14 -31.62
C ARG A 122 15.20 5.71 -31.77
N GLY A 123 14.55 5.18 -30.74
CA GLY A 123 14.00 3.83 -30.70
C GLY A 123 12.48 3.82 -30.84
N SER A 124 11.97 2.84 -31.59
CA SER A 124 10.53 2.58 -31.67
C SER A 124 10.06 1.84 -30.41
N ARG A 125 9.02 2.40 -29.76
CA ARG A 125 8.38 1.85 -28.55
C ARG A 125 7.07 1.16 -28.93
N THR A 126 6.88 -0.08 -28.49
CA THR A 126 5.56 -0.72 -28.54
C THR A 126 4.63 -0.12 -27.48
N VAL A 127 3.41 0.27 -27.88
CA VAL A 127 2.44 0.92 -26.98
C VAL A 127 1.07 0.26 -27.10
N ASP A 128 0.48 -0.10 -25.96
CA ASP A 128 -0.92 -0.48 -25.84
C ASP A 128 -1.67 0.65 -25.10
N VAL A 129 -2.34 1.51 -25.87
CA VAL A 129 -2.93 2.75 -25.36
C VAL A 129 -4.00 2.47 -24.28
N GLU A 130 -4.79 1.42 -24.45
CA GLU A 130 -5.86 1.08 -23.50
C GLU A 130 -5.26 0.52 -22.21
N LEU A 131 -4.29 -0.39 -22.31
CA LEU A 131 -3.66 -0.99 -21.15
C LEU A 131 -2.87 0.05 -20.34
N GLU A 132 -2.15 0.96 -21.01
CA GLU A 132 -1.42 2.06 -20.36
C GLU A 132 -2.37 2.98 -19.58
N ALA A 133 -3.52 3.34 -20.17
CA ALA A 133 -4.53 4.13 -19.48
C ALA A 133 -5.07 3.44 -18.22
N GLN A 134 -5.30 2.12 -18.28
CA GLN A 134 -5.72 1.34 -17.12
C GLN A 134 -4.63 1.26 -16.03
N ILE A 135 -3.37 1.10 -16.43
CA ILE A 135 -2.21 1.08 -15.52
C ILE A 135 -2.05 2.44 -14.82
N ASP A 136 -2.19 3.55 -15.55
CA ASP A 136 -2.08 4.89 -14.99
C ASP A 136 -3.22 5.20 -14.02
N LEU A 137 -4.44 4.77 -14.35
CA LEU A 137 -5.57 4.84 -13.43
C LEU A 137 -5.30 4.02 -12.15
N LEU A 138 -4.71 2.83 -12.26
CA LEU A 138 -4.34 2.02 -11.11
C LEU A 138 -3.29 2.72 -10.23
N ARG A 139 -2.26 3.29 -10.83
CA ARG A 139 -1.21 4.06 -10.11
C ARG A 139 -1.79 5.26 -9.38
N ASP A 140 -2.73 5.96 -10.01
CA ASP A 140 -3.43 7.09 -9.39
C ASP A 140 -4.34 6.66 -8.23
N ASN A 141 -5.15 5.63 -8.44
CA ASN A 141 -6.00 5.04 -7.39
C ASN A 141 -5.17 4.58 -6.20
N LYS A 142 -4.03 3.91 -6.44
CA LYS A 142 -3.10 3.49 -5.38
C LYS A 142 -2.67 4.68 -4.52
N ARG A 143 -2.21 5.77 -5.14
CA ARG A 143 -1.79 7.00 -4.43
C ARG A 143 -2.94 7.62 -3.64
N LYS A 144 -4.15 7.68 -4.20
CA LYS A 144 -5.34 8.20 -3.53
C LYS A 144 -5.72 7.36 -2.30
N TYR A 145 -5.70 6.03 -2.41
CA TYR A 145 -6.00 5.16 -1.27
C TYR A 145 -4.95 5.24 -0.17
N GLN A 146 -3.67 5.35 -0.52
CA GLN A 146 -2.61 5.64 0.46
C GLN A 146 -2.84 6.96 1.20
N ASN A 147 -3.33 7.99 0.52
CA ASN A 147 -3.69 9.24 1.17
C ASN A 147 -4.88 9.07 2.15
N VAL A 148 -5.92 8.33 1.74
CA VAL A 148 -7.06 8.01 2.61
C VAL A 148 -6.62 7.26 3.86
N ILE A 149 -5.72 6.27 3.72
CA ILE A 149 -5.13 5.55 4.86
C ILE A 149 -4.42 6.52 5.80
N LYS A 150 -3.58 7.43 5.30
CA LYS A 150 -2.86 8.41 6.12
C LYS A 150 -3.81 9.32 6.91
N LEU A 151 -4.88 9.77 6.27
CA LEU A 151 -5.90 10.59 6.92
C LEU A 151 -6.65 9.79 8.00
N ALA A 152 -7.02 8.55 7.72
CA ALA A 152 -7.66 7.68 8.70
C ALA A 152 -6.75 7.36 9.89
N GLN A 153 -5.46 7.14 9.67
CA GLN A 153 -4.46 6.97 10.73
C GLN A 153 -4.35 8.22 11.60
N THR A 154 -4.28 9.39 10.97
CA THR A 154 -4.26 10.68 11.68
C THR A 154 -5.51 10.86 12.54
N LEU A 155 -6.69 10.55 11.98
CA LEU A 155 -7.96 10.58 12.70
C LEU A 155 -7.97 9.61 13.89
N ALA A 156 -7.49 8.38 13.73
CA ALA A 156 -7.40 7.40 14.81
C ALA A 156 -6.48 7.88 15.94
N THR A 157 -5.31 8.44 15.61
CA THR A 157 -4.39 9.01 16.61
C THR A 157 -5.03 10.18 17.34
N GLN A 158 -5.65 11.11 16.63
CA GLN A 158 -6.32 12.26 17.24
C GLN A 158 -7.48 11.84 18.13
N LEU A 159 -8.30 10.88 17.69
CA LEU A 159 -9.40 10.34 18.49
C LEU A 159 -8.88 9.71 19.79
N SER A 160 -7.79 8.94 19.72
CA SER A 160 -7.17 8.34 20.91
C SER A 160 -6.70 9.40 21.92
N LEU A 161 -6.11 10.50 21.44
CA LEU A 161 -5.70 11.63 22.31
C LEU A 161 -6.90 12.37 22.92
N ILE A 162 -7.96 12.58 22.15
CA ILE A 162 -9.22 13.15 22.66
C ILE A 162 -9.76 12.25 23.78
N MET A 163 -9.86 10.95 23.53
CA MET A 163 -10.39 9.99 24.51
C MET A 163 -9.58 9.94 25.80
N GLN A 164 -8.26 10.06 25.72
CA GLN A 164 -7.38 10.14 26.89
C GLN A 164 -7.67 11.41 27.70
N THR A 165 -7.78 12.55 27.02
CA THR A 165 -8.07 13.84 27.65
C THR A 165 -9.46 13.83 28.29
N GLN A 166 -10.46 13.23 27.64
CA GLN A 166 -11.80 13.05 28.20
C GLN A 166 -11.78 12.24 29.49
N ARG A 167 -10.99 11.16 29.58
CA ARG A 167 -10.85 10.39 30.83
C ARG A 167 -10.28 11.24 31.96
N GLN A 168 -9.17 11.93 31.69
CA GLN A 168 -8.53 12.80 32.69
C GLN A 168 -9.46 13.93 33.16
N LEU A 169 -10.20 14.53 32.23
CA LEU A 169 -11.18 15.57 32.56
C LEU A 169 -12.35 14.99 33.37
N GLY A 170 -12.82 13.79 33.02
CA GLY A 170 -13.85 13.07 33.78
C GLY A 170 -13.41 12.75 35.21
N ASP A 171 -12.17 12.33 35.41
CA ASP A 171 -11.60 12.05 36.73
C ASP A 171 -11.45 13.33 37.57
N ALA A 172 -10.97 14.42 36.96
CA ALA A 172 -10.85 15.71 37.64
C ALA A 172 -12.22 16.27 38.07
N PHE A 173 -13.24 16.17 37.22
CA PHE A 173 -14.60 16.55 37.59
C PHE A 173 -15.19 15.66 38.69
N ALA A 174 -14.95 14.36 38.65
CA ALA A 174 -15.41 13.46 39.72
C ALA A 174 -14.78 13.83 41.08
N ASP A 175 -13.48 14.17 41.09
CA ASP A 175 -12.79 14.62 42.31
C ASP A 175 -13.36 15.95 42.85
N LEU A 176 -13.60 16.93 41.96
CA LEU A 176 -14.19 18.21 42.34
C LEU A 176 -15.64 18.09 42.83
N SER A 177 -16.41 17.17 42.24
CA SER A 177 -17.78 16.84 42.67
C SER A 177 -17.82 16.37 44.12
N LEU A 178 -16.82 15.60 44.57
CA LEU A 178 -16.74 15.13 45.97
C LEU A 178 -16.25 16.22 46.94
N LYS A 179 -15.44 17.16 46.45
CA LYS A 179 -14.83 18.22 47.27
C LYS A 179 -15.65 19.51 47.34
N SER A 180 -16.62 19.70 46.46
CA SER A 180 -17.42 20.92 46.35
C SER A 180 -18.91 20.58 46.46
N PRO A 181 -19.46 20.43 47.68
CA PRO A 181 -20.85 20.01 47.89
C PRO A 181 -21.88 20.89 47.16
N GLU A 182 -21.63 22.20 47.09
CA GLU A 182 -22.48 23.19 46.42
C GLU A 182 -22.54 23.00 44.90
N LEU A 183 -21.53 22.37 44.30
CA LEU A 183 -21.41 22.11 42.86
C LEU A 183 -21.34 20.61 42.53
N HIS A 184 -21.75 19.77 43.49
CA HIS A 184 -21.60 18.32 43.41
C HIS A 184 -22.23 17.76 42.14
N GLU A 185 -23.44 18.23 41.82
CA GLU A 185 -24.23 17.72 40.71
C GLU A 185 -23.66 18.16 39.36
N GLU A 186 -23.28 19.43 39.20
CA GLU A 186 -22.72 19.99 37.98
C GLU A 186 -21.41 19.30 37.59
N PHE A 187 -20.51 19.14 38.57
CA PHE A 187 -19.28 18.40 38.36
C PHE A 187 -19.55 16.92 38.11
N GLY A 188 -20.48 16.31 38.83
CA GLY A 188 -20.86 14.91 38.63
C GLY A 188 -21.40 14.63 37.23
N TYR A 189 -22.28 15.49 36.71
CA TYR A 189 -22.81 15.37 35.36
C TYR A 189 -21.72 15.47 34.30
N ASN A 190 -20.85 16.47 34.41
CA ASN A 190 -19.75 16.62 33.47
C ASN A 190 -18.76 15.45 33.53
N ALA A 191 -18.48 14.92 34.72
CA ALA A 191 -17.62 13.75 34.90
C ALA A 191 -18.16 12.54 34.13
N GLU A 192 -19.44 12.22 34.31
CA GLU A 192 -20.08 11.07 33.67
C GLU A 192 -20.21 11.25 32.16
N THR A 193 -20.51 12.47 31.67
CA THR A 193 -20.51 12.75 30.23
C THR A 193 -19.15 12.48 29.60
N GLN A 194 -18.05 12.95 30.21
CA GLN A 194 -16.71 12.75 29.65
C GLN A 194 -16.28 11.28 29.65
N LYS A 195 -16.58 10.53 30.73
CA LYS A 195 -16.32 9.09 30.80
C LYS A 195 -17.10 8.32 29.73
N LEU A 196 -18.36 8.67 29.51
CA LEU A 196 -19.19 8.04 28.48
C LEU A 196 -18.67 8.32 27.07
N LEU A 197 -18.39 9.57 26.73
CA LEU A 197 -17.87 9.95 25.41
C LEU A 197 -16.56 9.20 25.10
N SER A 198 -15.70 9.07 26.11
CA SER A 198 -14.46 8.29 25.99
C SER A 198 -14.74 6.80 25.76
N LYS A 199 -15.64 6.19 26.52
CA LYS A 199 -16.02 4.77 26.38
C LYS A 199 -16.63 4.47 25.01
N ASN A 200 -17.54 5.31 24.52
CA ASN A 200 -18.13 5.16 23.18
C ASN A 200 -17.07 5.33 22.08
N GLY A 201 -16.01 6.09 22.35
CA GLY A 201 -14.88 6.26 21.46
C GLY A 201 -14.11 4.98 21.18
N ASP A 202 -14.09 4.01 22.10
CA ASP A 202 -13.37 2.74 21.92
C ASP A 202 -13.92 1.94 20.71
N THR A 203 -15.25 1.90 20.53
CA THR A 203 -15.88 1.22 19.39
C THR A 203 -15.57 1.92 18.07
N LEU A 204 -15.62 3.26 18.04
CA LEU A 204 -15.27 4.03 16.85
C LEU A 204 -13.79 3.83 16.48
N LEU A 205 -12.89 3.89 17.47
CA LEU A 205 -11.46 3.71 17.27
C LEU A 205 -11.14 2.31 16.73
N ALA A 206 -11.81 1.27 17.23
CA ALA A 206 -11.67 -0.09 16.71
C ALA A 206 -12.12 -0.18 15.24
N ALA A 207 -13.25 0.45 14.89
CA ALA A 207 -13.75 0.47 13.52
C ALA A 207 -12.82 1.22 12.55
N ILE A 208 -12.26 2.37 12.96
CA ILE A 208 -11.28 3.11 12.15
C ILE A 208 -10.02 2.27 11.91
N ASN A 209 -9.51 1.60 12.95
CA ASN A 209 -8.34 0.72 12.81
C ASN A 209 -8.62 -0.49 11.91
N PHE A 210 -9.82 -1.07 11.98
CA PHE A 210 -10.24 -2.14 11.08
C PHE A 210 -10.31 -1.67 9.62
N PHE A 211 -10.86 -0.49 9.37
CA PHE A 211 -10.85 0.14 8.05
C PHE A 211 -9.42 0.34 7.53
N ILE A 212 -8.53 0.93 8.33
CA ILE A 212 -7.11 1.13 7.98
C ILE A 212 -6.45 -0.19 7.57
N SER A 213 -6.59 -1.24 8.39
CA SER A 213 -6.00 -2.56 8.12
C SER A 213 -6.52 -3.19 6.82
N SER A 214 -7.83 -3.08 6.58
CA SER A 214 -8.47 -3.63 5.39
C SER A 214 -8.04 -2.91 4.11
N VAL A 215 -7.99 -1.57 4.14
CA VAL A 215 -7.55 -0.78 2.98
C VAL A 215 -6.04 -0.94 2.75
N ASN A 216 -5.22 -1.03 3.80
CA ASN A 216 -3.80 -1.39 3.66
C ASN A 216 -3.62 -2.74 2.98
N THR A 217 -4.41 -3.76 3.33
CA THR A 217 -4.35 -5.06 2.67
C THR A 217 -4.67 -4.97 1.18
N LEU A 218 -5.69 -4.19 0.80
CA LEU A 218 -6.01 -3.94 -0.61
C LEU A 218 -4.85 -3.26 -1.34
N VAL A 219 -4.23 -2.26 -0.74
CA VAL A 219 -3.18 -1.43 -1.37
C VAL A 219 -1.82 -2.14 -1.42
N ASP A 220 -1.34 -2.63 -0.28
CA ASP A 220 0.02 -3.13 -0.12
C ASP A 220 0.16 -4.61 -0.50
N LYS A 221 -0.95 -5.35 -0.58
CA LYS A 221 -0.93 -6.75 -1.05
C LYS A 221 -1.60 -6.90 -2.41
N THR A 222 -2.90 -6.61 -2.51
CA THR A 222 -3.67 -6.93 -3.73
C THR A 222 -3.26 -6.05 -4.92
N ILE A 223 -3.18 -4.74 -4.73
CA ILE A 223 -2.72 -3.81 -5.78
C ILE A 223 -1.23 -4.02 -6.05
N GLU A 224 -0.40 -4.21 -5.03
CA GLU A 224 1.04 -4.42 -5.24
C GLU A 224 1.35 -5.70 -6.04
N ASP A 225 0.62 -6.81 -5.81
CA ASP A 225 0.76 -8.01 -6.65
C ASP A 225 0.52 -7.68 -8.13
N THR A 226 -0.54 -6.93 -8.44
CA THR A 226 -0.82 -6.51 -9.82
C THR A 226 0.28 -5.59 -10.36
N MET A 227 0.82 -4.68 -9.53
CA MET A 227 1.93 -3.81 -9.90
C MET A 227 3.22 -4.60 -10.21
N ILE A 228 3.48 -5.71 -9.52
CA ILE A 228 4.61 -6.60 -9.83
C ILE A 228 4.43 -7.23 -11.21
N ASN A 229 3.22 -7.68 -11.56
CA ASN A 229 2.93 -8.22 -12.89
C ASN A 229 3.07 -7.17 -13.99
N ILE A 230 2.64 -5.93 -13.73
CA ILE A 230 2.85 -4.80 -14.65
C ILE A 230 4.35 -4.55 -14.89
N LYS A 231 5.19 -4.60 -13.83
CA LYS A 231 6.65 -4.48 -13.98
C LYS A 231 7.22 -5.60 -14.87
N GLN A 232 6.74 -6.83 -14.71
CA GLN A 232 7.16 -7.96 -15.56
C GLN A 232 6.71 -7.80 -17.02
N TYR A 233 5.51 -7.26 -17.24
CA TYR A 233 5.01 -6.90 -18.57
C TYR A 233 5.89 -5.84 -19.24
N GLU A 234 6.27 -4.78 -18.53
CA GLU A 234 7.16 -3.75 -19.05
C GLU A 234 8.54 -4.32 -19.42
N VAL A 235 9.09 -5.23 -18.61
CA VAL A 235 10.33 -5.94 -18.95
C VAL A 235 10.16 -6.77 -20.23
N ALA A 236 9.07 -7.52 -20.36
CA ALA A 236 8.80 -8.31 -21.56
C ALA A 236 8.60 -7.44 -22.81
N ARG A 237 7.99 -6.26 -22.67
CA ARG A 237 7.84 -5.27 -23.75
C ARG A 237 9.20 -4.78 -24.24
N VAL A 238 10.08 -4.36 -23.32
CA VAL A 238 11.42 -3.88 -23.67
C VAL A 238 12.23 -4.99 -24.34
N GLU A 239 12.17 -6.22 -23.84
CA GLU A 239 12.82 -7.37 -24.49
C GLU A 239 12.28 -7.57 -25.91
N TYR A 240 10.96 -7.61 -26.09
CA TYR A 240 10.34 -7.73 -27.40
C TYR A 240 10.83 -6.64 -28.38
N ASP A 241 10.81 -5.37 -27.96
CA ASP A 241 11.27 -4.25 -28.80
C ASP A 241 12.76 -4.35 -29.14
N ALA A 242 13.59 -4.81 -28.20
CA ALA A 242 15.02 -5.01 -28.43
C ALA A 242 15.31 -6.10 -29.47
N TYR A 243 14.64 -7.25 -29.38
CA TYR A 243 14.82 -8.34 -30.36
C TYR A 243 14.14 -8.06 -31.71
N ARG A 244 13.06 -7.26 -31.72
CA ARG A 244 12.47 -6.75 -32.95
C ARG A 244 13.47 -5.85 -33.69
N THR A 245 14.06 -4.88 -33.00
CA THR A 245 15.04 -3.95 -33.57
C THR A 245 16.26 -4.70 -34.11
N ASP A 246 16.80 -5.67 -33.35
CA ASP A 246 17.94 -6.47 -33.82
C ASP A 246 17.64 -7.28 -35.09
N LEU A 247 16.43 -7.85 -35.19
CA LEU A 247 16.01 -8.57 -36.39
C LEU A 247 15.85 -7.63 -37.59
N GLU A 248 15.29 -6.44 -37.38
CA GLU A 248 15.18 -5.39 -38.40
C GLU A 248 16.57 -4.94 -38.88
N GLU A 249 17.51 -4.70 -37.97
CA GLU A 249 18.90 -4.33 -38.29
C GLU A 249 19.62 -5.43 -39.10
N LEU A 250 19.49 -6.69 -38.69
CA LEU A 250 20.09 -7.82 -39.42
C LEU A 250 19.51 -8.00 -40.82
N ASN A 251 18.21 -7.73 -41.01
CA ASN A 251 17.54 -7.83 -42.30
C ASN A 251 17.97 -6.76 -43.31
N LEU A 252 18.58 -5.65 -42.86
CA LEU A 252 19.19 -4.64 -43.73
C LEU A 252 20.57 -5.07 -44.24
N GLY A 253 21.18 -6.09 -43.64
CA GLY A 253 22.48 -6.63 -44.03
C GLY A 253 22.45 -7.53 -45.28
N PRO A 254 23.62 -7.89 -45.82
CA PRO A 254 23.73 -8.79 -46.97
C PRO A 254 23.24 -10.21 -46.64
N ARG A 255 22.59 -10.87 -47.60
CA ARG A 255 22.11 -12.26 -47.46
C ARG A 255 23.15 -13.27 -47.95
N ASP A 256 24.29 -13.31 -47.27
CA ASP A 256 25.36 -14.27 -47.56
C ASP A 256 25.29 -15.52 -46.65
N GLY A 257 26.13 -16.52 -46.94
CA GLY A 257 26.16 -17.79 -46.19
C GLY A 257 26.51 -17.65 -44.71
N ASN A 258 27.11 -16.54 -44.28
CA ASN A 258 27.47 -16.28 -42.89
C ASN A 258 26.37 -15.51 -42.12
N THR A 259 25.59 -14.70 -42.82
CA THR A 259 24.56 -13.83 -42.25
C THR A 259 23.21 -14.54 -42.19
N MET A 260 22.90 -15.40 -43.17
CA MET A 260 21.65 -16.16 -43.20
C MET A 260 21.38 -16.95 -41.91
N PRO A 261 22.32 -17.73 -41.34
CA PRO A 261 22.08 -18.45 -40.09
C PRO A 261 21.81 -17.52 -38.89
N LYS A 262 22.41 -16.32 -38.87
CA LYS A 262 22.18 -15.33 -37.81
C LYS A 262 20.79 -14.71 -37.91
N ILE A 263 20.30 -14.46 -39.12
CA ILE A 263 18.94 -13.99 -39.36
C ILE A 263 17.94 -15.04 -38.88
N GLU A 264 18.12 -16.31 -39.25
CA GLU A 264 17.27 -17.41 -38.80
C GLU A 264 17.23 -17.53 -37.27
N GLN A 265 18.40 -17.47 -36.62
CA GLN A 265 18.48 -17.47 -35.16
C GLN A 265 17.78 -16.26 -34.54
N SER A 266 17.98 -15.06 -35.09
CA SER A 266 17.35 -13.83 -34.60
C SER A 266 15.83 -13.87 -34.76
N GLN A 267 15.35 -14.48 -35.84
CA GLN A 267 13.91 -14.67 -36.09
C GLN A 267 13.27 -15.60 -35.05
N GLN A 268 13.96 -16.68 -34.66
CA GLN A 268 13.50 -17.55 -33.56
C GLN A 268 13.45 -16.79 -32.23
N GLN A 269 14.49 -16.01 -31.90
CA GLN A 269 14.51 -15.22 -30.66
C GLN A 269 13.41 -14.16 -30.63
N PHE A 270 13.19 -13.46 -31.75
CA PHE A 270 12.09 -12.51 -31.90
C PHE A 270 10.74 -13.18 -31.60
N GLN A 271 10.48 -14.37 -32.15
CA GLN A 271 9.22 -15.08 -31.94
C GLN A 271 9.02 -15.47 -30.46
N ILE A 272 10.07 -15.97 -29.79
CA ILE A 272 10.05 -16.30 -28.36
C ILE A 272 9.68 -15.07 -27.50
N HIS A 273 10.32 -13.94 -27.76
CA HIS A 273 10.07 -12.71 -27.00
C HIS A 273 8.72 -12.08 -27.34
N ARG A 274 8.25 -12.21 -28.58
CA ARG A 274 6.89 -11.79 -28.98
C ARG A 274 5.83 -12.59 -28.23
N GLU A 275 5.93 -13.91 -28.19
CA GLU A 275 4.97 -14.76 -27.47
C GLU A 275 4.97 -14.47 -25.97
N LYS A 276 6.16 -14.24 -25.37
CA LYS A 276 6.29 -13.83 -23.98
C LYS A 276 5.59 -12.49 -23.72
N TYR A 277 5.82 -11.49 -24.58
CA TYR A 277 5.18 -10.18 -24.47
C TYR A 277 3.66 -10.28 -24.60
N GLU A 278 3.15 -10.96 -25.64
CA GLU A 278 1.71 -11.12 -25.86
C GLU A 278 1.02 -11.84 -24.70
N ARG A 279 1.68 -12.87 -24.13
CA ARG A 279 1.19 -13.57 -22.93
C ARG A 279 1.12 -12.64 -21.72
N MET A 280 2.22 -11.94 -21.40
CA MET A 280 2.26 -11.00 -20.27
C MET A 280 1.23 -9.87 -20.40
N ARG A 281 1.02 -9.36 -21.61
CA ARG A 281 0.01 -8.34 -21.90
C ARG A 281 -1.40 -8.84 -21.56
N ASN A 282 -1.73 -10.05 -22.01
CA ASN A 282 -3.03 -10.67 -21.73
C ASN A 282 -3.20 -10.94 -20.22
N ASP A 283 -2.17 -11.45 -19.55
CA ASP A 283 -2.18 -11.73 -18.12
C ASP A 283 -2.43 -10.46 -17.30
N VAL A 284 -1.74 -9.35 -17.63
CA VAL A 284 -1.96 -8.06 -16.97
C VAL A 284 -3.37 -7.52 -17.22
N SER A 285 -3.87 -7.58 -18.46
CA SER A 285 -5.23 -7.15 -18.79
C SER A 285 -6.29 -7.91 -17.98
N VAL A 286 -6.15 -9.23 -17.86
CA VAL A 286 -7.05 -10.08 -17.06
C VAL A 286 -6.93 -9.77 -15.57
N LYS A 287 -5.70 -9.63 -15.05
CA LYS A 287 -5.48 -9.28 -13.63
C LYS A 287 -6.07 -7.93 -13.26
N LEU A 288 -5.97 -6.93 -14.13
CA LEU A 288 -6.58 -5.61 -13.91
C LEU A 288 -8.11 -5.69 -13.77
N LYS A 289 -8.77 -6.52 -14.59
CA LYS A 289 -10.23 -6.76 -14.47
C LYS A 289 -10.60 -7.40 -13.13
N PHE A 290 -9.89 -8.45 -12.72
CA PHE A 290 -10.12 -9.09 -11.42
C PHE A 290 -9.85 -8.14 -10.25
N LEU A 291 -8.79 -7.33 -10.35
CA LEU A 291 -8.46 -6.33 -9.35
C LEU A 291 -9.58 -5.30 -9.22
N GLU A 292 -10.14 -4.83 -10.33
CA GLU A 292 -11.23 -3.86 -10.32
C GLU A 292 -12.45 -4.40 -9.58
N GLU A 293 -12.86 -5.64 -9.86
CA GLU A 293 -13.96 -6.29 -9.15
C GLU A 293 -13.67 -6.46 -7.65
N ASN A 294 -12.47 -6.92 -7.29
CA ASN A 294 -12.08 -7.10 -5.90
C ASN A 294 -12.04 -5.76 -5.15
N LYS A 295 -11.46 -4.74 -5.77
CA LYS A 295 -11.37 -3.37 -5.25
C LYS A 295 -12.75 -2.81 -4.93
N VAL A 296 -13.71 -2.90 -5.85
CA VAL A 296 -15.08 -2.42 -5.63
C VAL A 296 -15.73 -3.15 -4.45
N LYS A 297 -15.61 -4.49 -4.39
CA LYS A 297 -16.17 -5.29 -3.30
C LYS A 297 -15.59 -4.91 -1.93
N VAL A 298 -14.26 -4.81 -1.83
CA VAL A 298 -13.59 -4.47 -0.59
C VAL A 298 -13.95 -3.05 -0.16
N LEU A 299 -13.81 -2.06 -1.05
CA LEU A 299 -14.08 -0.66 -0.70
C LEU A 299 -15.54 -0.41 -0.36
N HIS A 300 -16.48 -1.03 -1.07
CA HIS A 300 -17.91 -0.91 -0.75
C HIS A 300 -18.19 -1.33 0.70
N ASN A 301 -17.70 -2.50 1.10
CA ASN A 301 -17.89 -2.99 2.46
C ASN A 301 -17.19 -2.09 3.50
N GLN A 302 -15.93 -1.73 3.25
CA GLN A 302 -15.15 -0.93 4.21
C GLN A 302 -15.70 0.49 4.37
N LEU A 303 -16.15 1.14 3.29
CA LEU A 303 -16.75 2.48 3.34
C LEU A 303 -18.07 2.49 4.12
N ILE A 304 -18.91 1.46 3.94
CA ILE A 304 -20.17 1.33 4.69
C ILE A 304 -19.88 1.11 6.18
N LEU A 305 -18.98 0.20 6.52
CA LEU A 305 -18.63 -0.06 7.93
C LEU A 305 -18.05 1.18 8.61
N PHE A 306 -17.19 1.91 7.91
CA PHE A 306 -16.62 3.16 8.40
C PHE A 306 -17.70 4.22 8.66
N HIS A 307 -18.60 4.45 7.68
CA HIS A 307 -19.71 5.38 7.82
C HIS A 307 -20.64 5.01 8.98
N ASN A 308 -21.04 3.74 9.07
CA ASN A 308 -21.93 3.25 10.12
C ASN A 308 -21.33 3.42 11.51
N ALA A 309 -20.02 3.18 11.66
CA ALA A 309 -19.33 3.39 12.94
C ALA A 309 -19.32 4.86 13.36
N ILE A 310 -19.07 5.77 12.42
CA ILE A 310 -19.14 7.22 12.67
C ILE A 310 -20.56 7.63 13.07
N ALA A 311 -21.57 7.22 12.29
CA ALA A 311 -22.96 7.55 12.56
C ALA A 311 -23.41 7.01 13.93
N ALA A 312 -23.05 5.77 14.26
CA ALA A 312 -23.38 5.15 15.54
C ALA A 312 -22.71 5.88 16.73
N TYR A 313 -21.45 6.30 16.59
CA TYR A 313 -20.77 7.08 17.63
C TYR A 313 -21.51 8.38 17.93
N TYR A 314 -21.82 9.18 16.90
CA TYR A 314 -22.50 10.45 17.10
C TYR A 314 -23.95 10.28 17.57
N ALA A 315 -24.70 9.34 17.01
CA ALA A 315 -26.08 9.07 17.43
C ALA A 315 -26.15 8.56 18.88
N GLY A 316 -25.27 7.63 19.27
CA GLY A 316 -25.21 7.11 20.63
C GLY A 316 -24.82 8.18 21.67
N ASN A 317 -24.03 9.18 21.25
CA ASN A 317 -23.69 10.31 22.11
C ASN A 317 -24.79 11.39 22.15
N GLN A 318 -25.55 11.58 21.08
CA GLN A 318 -26.63 12.57 21.00
C GLN A 318 -27.73 12.28 22.03
N GLU A 319 -28.21 11.03 22.09
CA GLU A 319 -29.30 10.65 22.99
C GLU A 319 -28.93 10.95 24.45
N GLN A 320 -27.69 10.65 24.85
CA GLN A 320 -27.25 10.94 26.20
C GLN A 320 -27.09 12.44 26.46
N LEU A 321 -26.55 13.19 25.49
CA LEU A 321 -26.38 14.63 25.64
C LEU A 321 -27.73 15.34 25.81
N GLU A 322 -28.76 14.91 25.08
CA GLU A 322 -30.12 15.43 25.25
C GLU A 322 -30.69 15.14 26.65
N GLN A 323 -30.38 13.98 27.24
CA GLN A 323 -30.77 13.68 28.62
C GLN A 323 -30.05 14.59 29.63
N THR A 324 -28.74 14.81 29.47
CA THR A 324 -27.97 15.73 30.32
C THR A 324 -28.49 17.16 30.22
N LEU A 325 -28.80 17.64 29.01
CA LEU A 325 -29.33 18.99 28.79
C LEU A 325 -30.72 19.17 29.43
N LYS A 326 -31.59 18.17 29.38
CA LYS A 326 -32.90 18.22 30.07
C LYS A 326 -32.73 18.36 31.59
N GLN A 327 -31.74 17.71 32.19
CA GLN A 327 -31.46 17.83 33.62
C GLN A 327 -30.98 19.23 34.00
N PHE A 328 -30.12 19.87 33.18
CA PHE A 328 -29.74 21.27 33.39
C PHE A 328 -30.93 22.21 33.37
N HIS A 329 -31.86 22.07 32.42
CA HIS A 329 -33.04 22.94 32.34
C HIS A 329 -34.02 22.77 33.51
N ILE A 330 -34.03 21.59 34.15
CA ILE A 330 -34.87 21.33 35.35
C ILE A 330 -34.17 21.85 36.61
N LYS A 331 -32.85 21.72 36.71
CA LYS A 331 -32.03 22.12 37.88
C LYS A 331 -31.55 23.58 37.87
N LEU A 332 -31.60 24.28 36.74
CA LEU A 332 -31.40 25.73 36.68
C LEU A 332 -32.52 26.55 37.35
N LYS A 333 -33.48 25.92 38.04
CA LYS A 333 -34.17 26.57 39.16
C LYS A 333 -33.16 26.70 40.30
N MET A 334 -32.44 27.83 40.31
CA MET A 334 -31.30 28.14 41.19
C MET A 334 -31.41 27.51 42.59
N PRO A 335 -30.54 26.54 42.94
CA PRO A 335 -30.30 26.20 44.33
C PRO A 335 -29.51 27.37 44.95
N GLY A 336 -30.22 28.24 45.66
CA GLY A 336 -29.66 29.49 46.19
C GLY A 336 -30.57 30.71 46.07
N GLY A 337 -31.74 30.60 45.40
CA GLY A 337 -32.74 31.69 45.41
C GLY A 337 -33.30 32.04 46.80
N GLU A 338 -33.02 31.22 47.81
CA GLU A 338 -33.43 31.44 49.21
C GLU A 338 -32.25 31.79 50.14
N SER A 339 -31.01 31.81 49.64
CA SER A 339 -29.83 32.18 50.43
C SER A 339 -29.41 33.59 50.04
N PRO A 340 -29.59 34.62 50.90
CA PRO A 340 -29.17 35.97 50.58
C PRO A 340 -27.66 35.97 50.31
N SER A 341 -27.24 36.79 49.35
CA SER A 341 -25.81 37.04 49.14
C SER A 341 -25.22 37.56 50.46
N TRP A 342 -24.00 37.17 50.85
CA TRP A 342 -23.38 37.72 52.06
C TRP A 342 -23.29 39.26 52.05
N LEU A 343 -23.31 39.87 50.85
CA LEU A 343 -23.39 41.32 50.66
C LEU A 343 -24.77 41.93 50.99
N GLU A 344 -25.82 41.12 51.11
CA GLU A 344 -27.18 41.53 51.48
C GLU A 344 -27.45 41.36 52.99
N GLU A 345 -26.54 40.74 53.75
CA GLU A 345 -26.62 40.57 55.22
C GLU A 345 -26.01 41.73 56.04
N HIS A 346 -25.52 42.80 55.40
CA HIS A 346 -24.87 43.94 56.07
C HIS A 346 -25.37 45.33 55.66
#